data_AF-A0A397DU35-F1
#
_entry.id   AF-A0A397DU35-F1
#
_cell.length_a   1.000
_cell.length_b   1.000
_cell.length_c   1.000
_cell.angle_alpha   90.00
_cell.angle_beta   90.00
_cell.angle_gamma   90.00
#
_symmetry.space_group_name_H-M   'P 1'
#
loop_
_entity.id
_entity.type
_entity.pdbx_description
1 polymer ?
#
loop_
_entity_poly.entity_id
_entity_poly.type
_entity_poly.pdbx_seq_one_letter_code
_entity_poly.pdbx_strand_id
1 'polypeptide(L)'
;MNKNWGASFWTPNVHVISNVMEFDPTTGRLLGFQEKLIHCHNKNTAVVRDTPFWDECHSRRNVVLLGDSVGDVNMTQGLDGKEVLRIGFLNAHIEERMAEYLTLYDVVIVNDGTLHFAHLVVDLISRQSDDVAAP
;
A
#
# COMPACT_ATOMS: atom_id res chain seq x y z
N MET A 1 6.13 -1.48 -28.01
CA MET A 1 5.11 -2.53 -27.78
C MET A 1 3.85 -1.86 -27.24
N ASN A 2 2.76 -1.80 -28.02
CA ASN A 2 1.45 -1.40 -27.51
C ASN A 2 0.89 -2.55 -26.67
N LYS A 3 1.02 -2.46 -25.34
CA LYS A 3 0.44 -3.43 -24.40
C LYS A 3 -0.87 -2.87 -23.88
N ASN A 4 -2.00 -3.29 -24.47
CA ASN A 4 -3.35 -3.01 -23.97
C ASN A 4 -3.75 -3.89 -22.76
N TRP A 5 -2.83 -4.68 -22.21
CA TRP A 5 -3.04 -5.39 -20.95
C TRP A 5 -2.71 -4.43 -19.80
N GLY A 6 -3.73 -4.02 -19.05
CA GLY A 6 -3.53 -3.14 -17.89
C GLY A 6 -4.27 -1.80 -17.93
N ALA A 7 -4.85 -1.40 -19.07
CA ALA A 7 -5.53 -0.10 -19.18
C ALA A 7 -6.68 0.08 -18.17
N SER A 8 -7.31 -1.01 -17.72
CA SER A 8 -8.35 -0.99 -16.67
C SER A 8 -7.79 -0.93 -15.24
N PHE A 9 -6.51 -1.24 -15.02
CA PHE A 9 -5.86 -1.18 -13.70
C PHE A 9 -5.39 0.23 -13.36
N TRP A 10 -5.03 1.02 -14.38
CA TRP A 10 -4.54 2.37 -14.22
C TRP A 10 -5.69 3.37 -14.13
N THR A 11 -6.41 3.34 -13.02
CA THR A 11 -7.38 4.39 -12.69
C THR A 11 -6.66 5.59 -12.08
N PRO A 12 -7.23 6.82 -12.18
CA PRO A 12 -6.57 8.02 -11.66
C PRO A 12 -6.25 8.00 -10.16
N ASN A 13 -6.93 7.13 -9.39
CA ASN A 13 -6.77 6.97 -7.95
C ASN A 13 -5.76 5.88 -7.54
N VAL A 14 -5.12 5.20 -8.50
CA VAL A 14 -4.12 4.14 -8.25
C VAL A 14 -2.73 4.66 -8.59
N HIS A 15 -1.87 4.71 -7.59
CA HIS A 15 -0.46 5.08 -7.71
C HIS A 15 0.42 3.87 -7.42
N VAL A 16 1.45 3.64 -8.24
CA VAL A 16 2.41 2.54 -8.04
C VAL A 16 3.80 3.11 -7.77
N ILE A 17 4.33 2.84 -6.59
CA ILE A 17 5.65 3.28 -6.12
C ILE A 17 6.46 2.03 -5.81
N SER A 18 7.47 1.75 -6.63
CA SER A 18 8.27 0.52 -6.59
C SER A 18 9.61 0.74 -7.29
N ASN A 19 10.48 -0.28 -7.29
CA ASN A 19 11.71 -0.27 -8.08
C ASN A 19 11.36 -0.43 -9.57
N VAL A 20 11.32 0.68 -10.30
CA VAL A 20 11.00 0.69 -11.73
C VAL A 20 12.24 0.30 -12.54
N MET A 21 12.11 -0.71 -13.40
CA MET A 21 13.19 -1.14 -14.29
C MET A 21 13.45 -0.11 -15.39
N GLU A 22 14.73 0.15 -15.66
CA GLU A 22 15.18 0.96 -16.79
C GLU A 22 15.64 0.06 -17.93
N PHE A 23 15.13 0.30 -19.13
CA PHE A 23 15.44 -0.49 -20.32
C PHE A 23 16.08 0.38 -21.40
N ASP A 24 17.04 -0.21 -22.11
CA ASP A 24 17.62 0.40 -23.30
C ASP A 24 16.55 0.53 -24.40
N PRO A 25 16.29 1.74 -24.92
CA PRO A 25 15.17 1.97 -25.83
C PRO A 25 15.36 1.33 -27.21
N THR A 26 16.59 0.97 -27.59
CA THR A 26 16.89 0.40 -28.91
C THR A 26 16.92 -1.13 -28.87
N THR A 27 17.55 -1.70 -27.85
CA THR A 27 17.82 -3.14 -27.71
C THR A 27 16.83 -3.84 -26.78
N GLY A 28 16.11 -3.08 -25.94
CA GLY A 28 15.17 -3.62 -24.95
C GLY A 28 15.84 -4.33 -23.76
N ARG A 29 17.16 -4.19 -23.59
CA ARG A 29 17.91 -4.80 -22.49
C ARG A 29 17.69 -4.05 -21.18
N LEU A 30 17.59 -4.78 -20.07
CA LEU A 30 17.57 -4.19 -18.73
C LEU A 30 18.91 -3.50 -18.46
N LEU A 31 18.87 -2.21 -18.17
CA LEU A 31 20.04 -1.41 -17.80
C LEU A 31 20.21 -1.33 -16.28
N GLY A 32 19.10 -1.30 -15.54
CA GLY A 32 19.11 -1.15 -14.09
C GLY A 32 17.73 -0.85 -13.54
N PHE A 33 17.69 -0.18 -12.39
CA PHE A 33 16.47 0.27 -11.73
C PHE A 33 16.59 1.76 -11.39
N GLN A 34 15.47 2.47 -11.42
CA GLN A 34 15.38 3.86 -10.98
C GLN A 34 15.69 3.97 -9.48
N GLU A 35 16.48 4.98 -9.14
CA GLU A 35 16.64 5.40 -7.74
C GLU A 35 15.39 6.14 -7.25
N LYS A 36 15.04 6.11 -5.96
CA LYS A 36 15.75 5.46 -4.84
C LYS A 36 15.35 3.99 -4.70
N LEU A 37 16.32 3.11 -4.42
CA LEU A 37 16.03 1.71 -4.12
C LEU A 37 15.05 1.55 -2.94
N ILE A 38 13.97 0.79 -3.14
CA ILE A 38 12.99 0.40 -2.13
C ILE A 38 13.21 -1.06 -1.73
N HIS A 39 13.38 -1.32 -0.44
CA HIS A 39 13.54 -2.64 0.15
C HIS A 39 12.72 -2.77 1.44
N CYS A 40 12.67 -3.96 2.03
CA CYS A 40 11.82 -4.27 3.19
C CYS A 40 12.07 -3.44 4.46
N HIS A 41 13.13 -2.62 4.54
CA HIS A 41 13.45 -1.84 5.74
C HIS A 41 13.41 -0.32 5.52
N ASN A 42 13.09 0.16 4.31
CA ASN A 42 12.99 1.59 4.01
C ASN A 42 11.64 2.01 3.41
N LYS A 43 10.60 1.16 3.56
CA LYS A 43 9.22 1.46 3.17
C LYS A 43 8.62 2.49 4.13
N ASN A 44 8.96 3.76 3.95
CA ASN A 44 8.40 4.88 4.68
C ASN A 44 8.14 6.06 3.74
N THR A 45 7.64 7.17 4.27
CA THR A 45 7.28 8.33 3.46
C THR A 45 8.40 8.94 2.63
N ALA A 46 9.67 8.68 2.95
CA ALA A 46 10.80 9.17 2.16
C ALA A 46 10.79 8.67 0.71
N VAL A 47 10.15 7.52 0.44
CA VAL A 47 10.04 6.96 -0.93
C VAL A 47 8.96 7.65 -1.76
N VAL A 48 7.98 8.31 -1.13
CA VAL A 48 6.86 8.97 -1.81
C VAL A 48 6.97 10.49 -1.83
N ARG A 49 7.86 11.06 -1.01
CA ARG A 49 8.01 12.52 -0.80
C ARG A 49 8.25 13.30 -2.08
N ASP A 50 8.99 12.73 -3.02
CA ASP A 50 9.35 13.38 -4.29
C ASP A 50 8.34 13.06 -5.41
N THR A 51 7.16 12.52 -5.08
CA THR A 51 6.13 12.11 -6.04
C THR A 51 4.86 12.96 -5.93
N PRO A 52 4.05 13.09 -7.00
CA PRO A 52 2.76 13.80 -6.95
C PRO A 52 1.79 13.24 -5.90
N PHE A 53 1.97 11.97 -5.50
CA PHE A 53 1.13 11.31 -4.50
C PHE A 53 1.32 11.89 -3.08
N TRP A 54 2.44 12.60 -2.82
CA TRP A 54 2.73 13.18 -1.52
C TRP A 54 1.61 14.11 -1.01
N ASP A 55 1.12 14.98 -1.87
CA ASP A 55 0.07 15.95 -1.52
C ASP A 55 -1.26 15.26 -1.23
N GLU A 56 -1.59 14.20 -2.00
CA GLU A 56 -2.77 13.38 -1.75
C GLU A 56 -2.71 12.71 -0.38
N CYS A 57 -1.55 12.15 0.00
CA CYS A 57 -1.35 11.56 1.32
C CYS A 57 -1.57 12.58 2.45
N HIS A 58 -1.17 13.84 2.26
CA HIS A 58 -1.35 14.89 3.26
C HIS A 58 -2.82 15.29 3.42
N SER A 59 -3.56 15.36 2.31
CA SER A 59 -4.97 15.75 2.31
C SER A 59 -5.91 14.76 3.02
N ARG A 60 -5.55 13.47 3.06
CA ARG A 60 -6.39 12.40 3.62
C ARG A 60 -6.00 12.13 5.08
N ARG A 61 -6.95 12.23 6.02
CA ARG A 61 -6.71 11.96 7.45
C ARG A 61 -6.67 10.47 7.79
N ASN A 62 -7.57 9.70 7.21
CA ASN A 62 -7.78 8.29 7.55
C ASN A 62 -7.03 7.39 6.56
N VAL A 63 -6.37 6.35 7.06
CA VAL A 63 -5.56 5.41 6.27
C VAL A 63 -5.93 3.98 6.64
N VAL A 64 -6.17 3.15 5.63
CA VAL A 64 -6.19 1.70 5.77
C VAL A 64 -4.85 1.18 5.22
N LEU A 65 -4.01 0.65 6.11
CA LEU A 65 -2.71 0.08 5.76
C LEU A 65 -2.86 -1.44 5.65
N LEU A 66 -2.52 -1.98 4.48
CA LEU A 66 -2.44 -3.42 4.24
C LEU A 66 -0.96 -3.79 4.07
N GLY A 67 -0.49 -4.79 4.81
CA GLY A 67 0.89 -5.26 4.75
C GLY A 67 1.02 -6.72 5.13
N ASP A 68 2.12 -7.36 4.75
CA ASP A 68 2.38 -8.78 5.05
C ASP A 68 3.70 -8.96 5.82
N SER A 69 4.46 -7.89 6.04
CA SER A 69 5.75 -7.92 6.69
C SER A 69 5.86 -6.88 7.82
N VAL A 70 6.84 -7.06 8.70
CA VAL A 70 7.20 -6.07 9.72
C VAL A 70 7.56 -4.71 9.10
N GLY A 71 8.14 -4.70 7.90
CA GLY A 71 8.54 -3.47 7.21
C GLY A 71 7.37 -2.61 6.76
N ASP A 72 6.21 -3.22 6.48
CA ASP A 72 5.07 -2.53 5.86
C ASP A 72 4.35 -1.59 6.81
N VAL A 73 4.41 -1.83 8.12
CA VAL A 73 3.81 -0.93 9.12
C VAL A 73 4.42 0.47 9.09
N ASN A 74 5.64 0.59 8.56
CA ASN A 74 6.35 1.86 8.42
C ASN A 74 5.92 2.66 7.19
N MET A 75 5.06 2.14 6.31
CA MET A 75 4.63 2.87 5.10
C MET A 75 3.93 4.20 5.41
N THR A 76 3.37 4.35 6.62
CA THR A 76 2.76 5.60 7.11
C THR A 76 3.71 6.45 7.95
N GLN A 77 4.92 5.96 8.26
CA GLN A 77 5.89 6.67 9.08
C GLN A 77 6.32 7.96 8.37
N GLY A 78 6.10 9.10 9.03
CA GLY A 78 6.33 10.44 8.50
C GLY A 78 5.11 11.11 7.88
N LEU A 79 3.93 10.47 7.91
CA LEU A 79 2.65 11.14 7.73
C LEU A 79 2.09 11.51 9.10
N ASP A 80 2.19 12.78 9.47
CA ASP A 80 1.71 13.26 10.77
C ASP A 80 0.17 13.40 10.80
N GLY A 81 -0.41 13.18 11.99
CA GLY A 81 -1.84 13.41 12.24
C GLY A 81 -2.80 12.44 11.54
N LYS A 82 -2.32 11.26 11.15
CA LYS A 82 -3.13 10.23 10.49
C LYS A 82 -3.77 9.27 11.48
N GLU A 83 -5.01 8.91 11.22
CA GLU A 83 -5.67 7.77 11.87
C GLU A 83 -5.44 6.53 10.99
N VAL A 84 -4.73 5.52 11.50
CA VAL A 84 -4.29 4.38 10.70
C VAL A 84 -4.87 3.09 11.25
N LEU A 85 -5.64 2.36 10.42
CA LEU A 85 -6.03 0.98 10.66
C LEU A 85 -5.06 0.05 9.93
N ARG A 86 -4.31 -0.76 10.66
CA ARG A 86 -3.30 -1.69 10.14
C ARG A 86 -3.86 -3.10 10.06
N ILE A 87 -3.88 -3.66 8.86
CA ILE A 87 -4.32 -5.02 8.58
C ILE A 87 -3.13 -5.82 8.04
N GLY A 88 -2.69 -6.81 8.80
CA GLY A 88 -1.52 -7.63 8.53
C GLY A 88 -1.89 -9.01 8.00
N PHE A 89 -1.24 -9.45 6.94
CA PHE A 89 -1.38 -10.81 6.39
C PHE A 89 -0.21 -11.68 6.86
N LEU A 90 -0.49 -12.67 7.71
CA LEU A 90 0.50 -13.58 8.27
C LEU A 90 0.35 -14.97 7.63
N ASN A 91 1.14 -15.19 6.57
CA ASN A 91 1.03 -16.39 5.73
C ASN A 91 2.12 -17.44 5.98
N ALA A 92 3.19 -17.09 6.70
CA ALA A 92 4.31 -17.99 6.97
C ALA A 92 4.80 -17.86 8.42
N HIS A 93 5.31 -18.95 9.00
CA HIS A 93 5.81 -18.99 10.38
C HIS A 93 4.81 -18.44 11.39
N ILE A 94 3.53 -18.82 11.24
CA ILE A 94 2.40 -18.21 11.96
C ILE A 94 2.63 -18.29 13.47
N GLU A 95 2.95 -19.46 14.01
CA GLU A 95 3.17 -19.65 15.44
C GLU A 95 4.32 -18.80 15.98
N GLU A 96 5.42 -18.70 15.21
CA GLU A 96 6.62 -17.96 15.59
C GLU A 96 6.41 -16.44 15.55
N ARG A 97 5.59 -15.95 14.60
CA ARG A 97 5.43 -14.52 14.31
C ARG A 97 4.15 -13.90 14.82
N MET A 98 3.19 -14.71 15.30
CA MET A 98 1.89 -14.23 15.76
C MET A 98 2.02 -13.14 16.83
N ALA A 99 2.88 -13.34 17.83
CA ALA A 99 3.07 -12.38 18.91
C ALA A 99 3.58 -11.03 18.40
N GLU A 100 4.51 -11.03 17.44
CA GLU A 100 5.01 -9.81 16.81
C GLU A 100 3.90 -9.13 15.99
N TYR A 101 3.18 -9.87 15.14
CA TYR A 101 2.13 -9.29 14.30
C TYR A 101 0.99 -8.68 15.12
N LEU A 102 0.61 -9.28 16.25
CA LEU A 102 -0.42 -8.73 17.15
C LEU A 102 0.03 -7.45 17.88
N THR A 103 1.34 -7.17 17.94
CA THR A 103 1.85 -5.88 18.45
C THR A 103 1.94 -4.81 17.38
N LEU A 104 2.10 -5.21 16.12
CA LEU A 104 2.33 -4.32 14.98
C LEU A 104 1.06 -3.96 14.21
N TYR A 105 0.10 -4.87 14.13
CA TYR A 105 -1.13 -4.74 13.35
C TYR A 105 -2.37 -4.77 14.25
N ASP A 106 -3.37 -3.96 13.90
CA ASP A 106 -4.65 -3.93 14.62
C ASP A 106 -5.50 -5.17 14.29
N VAL A 107 -5.36 -5.70 13.07
CA VAL A 107 -6.02 -6.91 12.60
C VAL A 107 -4.99 -7.81 11.93
N VAL A 108 -4.96 -9.09 12.31
CA VAL A 108 -4.08 -10.10 11.69
C VAL A 108 -4.92 -11.16 10.98
N ILE A 109 -4.71 -11.31 9.68
CA ILE A 109 -5.33 -12.32 8.83
C ILE A 109 -4.31 -13.43 8.58
N VAL A 110 -4.62 -14.65 8.99
CA VAL A 110 -3.72 -15.82 8.88
C VAL A 110 -4.13 -16.74 7.73
N ASN A 111 -3.23 -17.65 7.34
CA ASN A 111 -3.48 -18.75 6.40
C ASN A 111 -3.91 -18.31 5.00
N ASP A 112 -3.23 -17.32 4.42
CA ASP A 112 -3.54 -16.79 3.07
C ASP A 112 -5.00 -16.34 2.94
N GLY A 113 -5.48 -15.64 3.97
CA GLY A 113 -6.84 -15.14 4.01
C GLY A 113 -7.10 -14.07 2.95
N THR A 114 -8.36 -13.98 2.53
CA THR A 114 -8.79 -13.08 1.45
C THR A 114 -8.78 -11.60 1.86
N LEU A 115 -8.88 -10.70 0.88
CA LEU A 115 -9.11 -9.26 1.09
C LEU A 115 -10.52 -8.92 1.60
N HIS A 116 -11.38 -9.90 1.90
CA HIS A 116 -12.78 -9.68 2.25
C HIS A 116 -12.95 -8.72 3.43
N PHE A 117 -12.15 -8.86 4.49
CA PHE A 117 -12.21 -7.96 5.64
C PHE A 117 -11.89 -6.51 5.26
N ALA A 118 -10.80 -6.29 4.52
CA ALA A 118 -10.43 -4.96 4.05
C ALA A 118 -11.51 -4.35 3.14
N HIS A 119 -12.10 -5.16 2.25
CA HIS A 119 -13.22 -4.74 1.41
C HIS A 119 -14.45 -4.34 2.24
N LEU A 120 -14.83 -5.12 3.24
CA LEU A 120 -15.95 -4.81 4.13
C LEU A 120 -15.73 -3.48 4.88
N VAL A 121 -14.50 -3.23 5.36
CA VAL A 121 -14.17 -1.96 6.01
C VAL A 121 -14.38 -0.79 5.06
N VAL A 122 -13.84 -0.86 3.84
CA VAL A 122 -13.97 0.21 2.85
C VAL A 122 -15.43 0.42 2.43
N ASP A 123 -16.18 -0.66 2.22
CA ASP A 123 -17.59 -0.62 1.85
C ASP A 123 -18.45 0.02 2.95
N LEU A 124 -18.21 -0.32 4.23
CA LEU A 124 -18.90 0.30 5.37
C LEU A 124 -18.63 1.82 5.46
N ILE A 125 -17.38 2.24 5.23
CA ILE A 125 -17.01 3.65 5.24
C ILE A 125 -17.69 4.40 4.09
N SER A 126 -17.71 3.80 2.90
CA SER A 126 -18.24 4.43 1.68
C SER A 126 -19.75 4.58 1.71
N ARG A 127 -20.47 3.62 2.31
CA ARG A 127 -21.94 3.72 2.46
C ARG A 127 -22.37 4.82 3.41
N GLN A 128 -21.62 5.06 4.49
CA GLN A 128 -21.94 6.14 5.43
C GLN A 128 -21.76 7.53 4.81
N SER A 129 -20.89 7.70 3.80
CA SER A 129 -20.77 8.97 3.08
C SER A 129 -21.93 9.26 2.14
N ASP A 130 -22.58 8.23 1.59
CA ASP A 130 -23.72 8.41 0.67
C ASP A 130 -25.00 8.80 1.41
N ASP A 131 -25.19 8.34 2.65
CA ASP A 131 -26.34 8.71 3.49
C ASP A 131 -26.28 10.15 4.02
N VAL A 132 -25.11 10.78 4.04
CA VAL A 132 -24.92 12.19 4.48
C VAL A 132 -24.98 13.18 3.32
N ALA A 133 -24.94 12.69 2.07
CA ALA A 133 -24.96 13.51 0.85
C ALA A 133 -26.36 13.69 0.23
N ALA A 134 -27.42 13.20 0.87
CA ALA A 134 -28.79 13.46 0.45
C ALA A 134 -29.30 14.80 1.04
N PRO A 135 -29.73 15.78 0.22
CA PRO A 135 -30.40 16.99 0.70
C PRO A 135 -31.80 16.74 1.27
#